data_AF-A0A9E0QDK6-F1
#
_entry.id   AF-A0A9E0QDK6-F1
#
_cell.length_a   1.000
_cell.length_b   1.000
_cell.length_c   1.000
_cell.angle_alpha   90.00
_cell.angle_beta   90.00
_cell.angle_gamma   90.00
#
_symmetry.space_group_name_H-M   'P 1'
#
loop_
_entity.id
_entity.type
_entity.pdbx_description
1 polymer ?
#
loop_
_entity_poly.entity_id
_entity_poly.type
_entity_poly.pdbx_seq_one_letter_code
_entity_poly.pdbx_strand_id
1 'polypeptide(L)'
;MYSKLIKIFGFVSLVMLAQASIAAENVLYDPVAPDNSAFIRLINLDNNPTIFKLSIKADAQNIPPHSVGGFIFFPPGEINATVNSIDKKITANASDVVNLINISGEQVILVEEYFESSHKSLATLYNFSESDLSLRTINGKHTLIDSIDSMKSGSREINEVKVDLGVFEGEKLVSDVGSVSFKKGRSFSFVVYSKNGSLNILQAVNTVDSIE
;
A
#
# COMPACT_ATOMS: atom_id res chain seq x y z
N MET A 1 62.04 -31.90 -50.56
CA MET A 1 62.72 -33.00 -49.83
C MET A 1 61.95 -33.25 -48.55
N TYR A 2 61.52 -34.49 -48.31
CA TYR A 2 60.66 -34.94 -47.21
C TYR A 2 61.26 -34.75 -45.81
N SER A 3 60.44 -34.37 -44.82
CA SER A 3 60.49 -34.88 -43.42
C SER A 3 59.28 -34.36 -42.62
N LYS A 4 58.23 -35.18 -42.46
CA LYS A 4 57.84 -35.97 -41.27
C LYS A 4 57.13 -35.20 -40.14
N LEU A 5 55.87 -35.63 -39.94
CA LEU A 5 55.15 -35.91 -38.70
C LEU A 5 55.36 -35.00 -37.48
N ILE A 6 54.24 -34.50 -36.94
CA ILE A 6 53.67 -35.00 -35.67
C ILE A 6 52.21 -34.53 -35.57
N LYS A 7 51.30 -35.49 -35.44
CA LYS A 7 49.91 -35.26 -35.01
C LYS A 7 49.94 -35.19 -33.48
N ILE A 8 49.47 -34.08 -32.91
CA ILE A 8 49.02 -34.07 -31.50
C ILE A 8 47.55 -33.67 -31.51
N PHE A 9 46.74 -34.68 -31.21
CA PHE A 9 45.32 -34.59 -30.92
C PHE A 9 45.19 -33.95 -29.53
N GLY A 10 44.76 -32.69 -29.47
CA GLY A 10 44.41 -32.01 -28.22
C GLY A 10 42.90 -31.79 -28.18
N PHE A 11 42.16 -32.78 -27.68
CA PHE A 11 40.72 -32.65 -27.43
C PHE A 11 40.54 -31.93 -26.10
N VAL A 12 40.41 -30.60 -26.12
CA VAL A 12 40.04 -29.83 -24.92
C VAL A 12 38.52 -29.85 -24.82
N SER A 13 38.00 -30.75 -23.99
CA SER A 13 36.60 -30.77 -23.58
C SER A 13 36.33 -29.59 -22.64
N LEU A 14 35.71 -28.53 -23.15
CA LEU A 14 35.18 -27.45 -22.33
C LEU A 14 33.85 -27.91 -21.71
N VAL A 15 33.90 -28.38 -20.47
CA VAL A 15 32.71 -28.68 -19.68
C VAL A 15 32.10 -27.36 -19.22
N MET A 16 31.03 -26.91 -19.88
CA MET A 16 30.17 -25.85 -19.35
C MET A 16 29.38 -26.42 -18.17
N LEU A 17 29.78 -26.11 -16.94
CA LEU A 17 28.87 -26.23 -15.80
C LEU A 17 27.81 -25.14 -15.94
N ALA A 18 26.61 -25.53 -16.38
CA ALA A 18 25.42 -24.72 -16.20
C ALA A 18 25.15 -24.60 -14.70
N GLN A 19 25.46 -23.45 -14.11
CA GLN A 19 24.92 -23.08 -12.82
C GLN A 19 23.44 -22.76 -13.04
N ALA A 20 22.58 -23.76 -12.83
CA ALA A 20 21.16 -23.51 -12.67
C ALA A 20 20.99 -22.71 -11.37
N SER A 21 20.85 -21.39 -11.51
CA SER A 21 20.40 -20.53 -10.42
C SER A 21 18.97 -20.93 -10.06
N ILE A 22 18.82 -21.65 -8.95
CA ILE A 22 17.54 -21.81 -8.26
C ILE A 22 17.23 -20.45 -7.65
N ALA A 23 16.40 -19.66 -8.32
CA ALA A 23 15.91 -18.39 -7.80
C ALA A 23 14.38 -18.50 -7.63
N ALA A 24 14.00 -18.61 -6.36
CA ALA A 24 12.71 -18.25 -5.78
C ALA A 24 11.43 -18.94 -6.30
N GLU A 25 11.24 -20.21 -5.94
CA GLU A 25 9.90 -20.73 -5.60
C GLU A 25 9.79 -20.82 -4.08
N ASN A 26 9.48 -19.72 -3.40
CA ASN A 26 9.02 -19.80 -2.02
C ASN A 26 8.22 -18.57 -1.59
N VAL A 27 7.01 -18.41 -2.12
CA VAL A 27 5.95 -17.65 -1.41
C VAL A 27 4.64 -18.39 -1.63
N LEU A 28 4.48 -19.54 -0.96
CA LEU A 28 3.23 -20.32 -1.02
C LEU A 28 2.19 -19.83 0.01
N TYR A 29 2.57 -18.90 0.87
CA TYR A 29 1.68 -18.31 1.87
C TYR A 29 1.92 -16.81 1.94
N ASP A 30 0.83 -16.04 1.96
CA ASP A 30 0.88 -14.63 2.32
C ASP A 30 1.35 -14.52 3.78
N PRO A 31 2.23 -13.57 4.10
CA PRO A 31 2.73 -13.39 5.45
C PRO A 31 1.57 -13.04 6.40
N VAL A 32 1.51 -13.75 7.53
CA VAL A 32 0.53 -13.48 8.60
C VAL A 32 1.24 -12.69 9.70
N ALA A 33 0.70 -11.52 10.02
CA ALA A 33 1.24 -10.69 11.09
C ALA A 33 1.11 -11.39 12.46
N PRO A 34 2.16 -11.38 13.31
CA PRO A 34 2.04 -11.86 14.69
C PRO A 34 0.99 -11.09 15.49
N ASP A 35 0.42 -11.75 16.51
CA ASP A 35 -0.45 -11.08 17.48
C ASP A 35 0.26 -9.86 18.09
N ASN A 36 -0.51 -8.79 18.33
CA ASN A 36 -0.03 -7.50 18.86
C ASN A 36 0.96 -6.75 17.97
N SER A 37 1.01 -7.04 16.67
CA SER A 37 1.78 -6.21 15.74
C SER A 37 1.20 -4.80 15.60
N ALA A 38 2.06 -3.83 15.31
CA ALA A 38 1.69 -2.57 14.71
C ALA A 38 1.79 -2.68 13.18
N PHE A 39 1.15 -1.77 12.46
CA PHE A 39 1.14 -1.74 10.99
C PHE A 39 1.52 -0.36 10.49
N ILE A 40 2.23 -0.30 9.37
CA ILE A 40 2.52 0.94 8.65
C ILE A 40 2.13 0.79 7.19
N ARG A 41 1.48 1.81 6.64
CA ARG A 41 1.16 1.93 5.22
C ARG A 41 1.84 3.14 4.64
N LEU A 42 2.45 2.94 3.47
CA LEU A 42 3.16 3.99 2.75
C LEU A 42 2.28 4.50 1.61
N ILE A 43 2.03 5.80 1.58
CA ILE A 43 1.14 6.43 0.61
C ILE A 43 1.87 7.55 -0.10
N ASN A 44 1.85 7.54 -1.42
CA ASN A 44 2.42 8.60 -2.23
C ASN A 44 1.32 9.30 -3.03
N LEU A 45 1.05 10.55 -2.68
CA LEU A 45 0.06 11.40 -3.33
C LEU A 45 0.73 12.45 -4.25
N ASP A 46 2.06 12.39 -4.39
CA ASP A 46 2.82 13.27 -5.26
C ASP A 46 2.90 12.78 -6.71
N ASN A 47 3.38 13.69 -7.57
CA ASN A 47 3.56 13.45 -9.00
C ASN A 47 4.81 12.64 -9.36
N ASN A 48 5.74 12.48 -8.41
CA ASN A 48 6.96 11.70 -8.60
C ASN A 48 6.92 10.45 -7.70
N PRO A 49 7.61 9.36 -8.07
CA PRO A 49 7.81 8.23 -7.15
C PRO A 49 8.45 8.70 -5.85
N THR A 50 8.03 8.12 -4.74
CA THR A 50 8.58 8.43 -3.42
C THR A 50 9.27 7.20 -2.85
N ILE A 51 10.51 7.39 -2.39
CA ILE A 51 11.29 6.34 -1.73
C ILE A 51 11.13 6.50 -0.21
N PHE A 52 10.58 5.48 0.42
CA PHE A 52 10.47 5.36 1.86
C PHE A 52 11.50 4.35 2.37
N LYS A 53 12.32 4.73 3.34
CA LYS A 53 13.20 3.81 4.07
C LYS A 53 12.68 3.66 5.48
N LEU A 54 12.49 2.44 5.94
CA LEU A 54 12.04 2.16 7.30
C LEU A 54 13.16 1.45 8.05
N SER A 55 13.45 1.83 9.30
CA SER A 55 14.50 1.16 10.09
C SER A 55 14.23 -0.32 10.36
N ILE A 56 12.99 -0.75 10.14
CA ILE A 56 12.49 -2.13 10.30
C ILE A 56 12.59 -2.98 9.02
N LYS A 57 12.97 -2.41 7.88
CA LYS A 57 13.08 -3.14 6.60
C LYS A 57 14.36 -2.73 5.87
N ALA A 58 15.14 -3.71 5.42
CA ALA A 58 16.42 -3.45 4.75
C ALA A 58 16.23 -2.72 3.41
N ASP A 59 15.24 -3.15 2.63
CA ASP A 59 14.97 -2.58 1.32
C ASP A 59 14.06 -1.36 1.40
N ALA A 60 14.47 -0.31 0.68
CA ALA A 60 13.66 0.87 0.51
C ALA A 60 12.41 0.55 -0.32
N GLN A 61 11.28 1.11 0.10
CA GLN A 61 10.00 0.95 -0.57
C GLN A 61 9.81 2.09 -1.56
N ASN A 62 9.78 1.77 -2.86
CA ASN A 62 9.53 2.74 -3.92
C ASN A 62 8.03 2.73 -4.26
N ILE A 63 7.31 3.75 -3.82
CA ILE A 63 5.87 3.88 -4.09
C ILE A 63 5.68 4.79 -5.30
N PRO A 64 5.03 4.31 -6.39
CA PRO A 64 4.79 5.12 -7.58
C PRO A 64 3.97 6.39 -7.27
N PRO A 65 3.95 7.37 -8.19
CA PRO A 65 3.05 8.52 -8.07
C PRO A 65 1.60 8.07 -7.84
N HIS A 66 0.87 8.82 -7.01
CA HIS A 66 -0.57 8.61 -6.81
C HIS A 66 -0.94 7.15 -6.49
N SER A 67 -0.22 6.55 -5.55
CA SER A 67 -0.33 5.13 -5.23
C SER A 67 -0.31 4.87 -3.73
N VAL A 68 -0.93 3.75 -3.36
CA VAL A 68 -1.05 3.27 -1.98
C VAL A 68 -0.34 1.92 -1.89
N GLY A 69 0.61 1.77 -0.98
CA GLY A 69 1.30 0.50 -0.73
C GLY A 69 0.45 -0.50 0.07
N GLY A 70 0.96 -1.73 0.22
CA GLY A 70 0.46 -2.68 1.20
C GLY A 70 0.77 -2.26 2.64
N PHE A 71 0.19 -2.94 3.61
CA PHE A 71 0.53 -2.79 5.02
C PHE A 71 1.78 -3.58 5.35
N ILE A 72 2.72 -2.98 6.05
CA ILE A 72 3.90 -3.65 6.60
C ILE A 72 3.69 -3.77 8.11
N PHE A 73 3.76 -4.98 8.67
CA PHE A 73 3.65 -5.16 10.12
C PHE A 73 5.02 -5.04 10.80
N PHE A 74 5.04 -4.61 12.06
CA PHE A 74 6.26 -4.49 12.86
C PHE A 74 5.97 -4.59 14.36
N PRO A 75 6.97 -4.90 15.20
CA PRO A 75 6.80 -4.88 16.65
C PRO A 75 6.41 -3.48 17.15
N PRO A 76 5.48 -3.35 18.10
CA PRO A 76 5.14 -2.05 18.71
C PRO A 76 6.36 -1.34 19.29
N GLY A 77 6.38 -0.02 19.16
CA GLY A 77 7.46 0.82 19.65
C GLY A 77 7.79 1.95 18.68
N GLU A 78 9.04 2.41 18.74
CA GLU A 78 9.54 3.51 17.94
C GLU A 78 10.37 3.00 16.76
N ILE A 79 10.10 3.54 15.57
CA ILE A 79 10.88 3.29 14.34
C ILE A 79 11.26 4.62 13.72
N ASN A 80 12.31 4.60 12.89
CA ASN A 80 12.67 5.74 12.05
C ASN A 80 12.23 5.46 10.61
N ALA A 81 11.66 6.48 9.96
CA ALA A 81 11.36 6.47 8.55
C ALA A 81 12.08 7.65 7.87
N THR A 82 12.77 7.40 6.76
CA THR A 82 13.33 8.45 5.91
C THR A 82 12.49 8.54 4.64
N VAL A 83 11.95 9.72 4.36
CA VAL A 83 11.18 10.01 3.14
C VAL A 83 11.83 11.19 2.44
N ASN A 84 12.28 11.02 1.20
CA ASN A 84 12.95 12.09 0.44
C ASN A 84 14.08 12.80 1.22
N SER A 85 14.88 12.01 1.95
CA SER A 85 15.98 12.48 2.82
C SER A 85 15.56 13.23 4.09
N ILE A 86 14.28 13.19 4.46
CA ILE A 86 13.75 13.74 5.70
C ILE A 86 13.47 12.59 6.66
N ASP A 87 14.09 12.62 7.84
CA ASP A 87 13.86 11.64 8.89
C ASP A 87 12.61 11.98 9.71
N LYS A 88 11.81 10.95 9.98
CA LYS A 88 10.62 10.98 10.82
C LYS A 88 10.71 9.87 11.85
N LYS A 89 10.44 10.24 13.10
CA LYS A 89 10.26 9.27 14.18
C LYS A 89 8.79 8.89 14.24
N ILE A 90 8.51 7.60 14.25
CA ILE A 90 7.17 7.04 14.29
C ILE A 90 7.06 6.20 15.56
N THR A 91 6.01 6.43 16.34
CA THR A 91 5.69 5.63 17.52
C THR A 91 4.33 4.98 17.29
N ALA A 92 4.24 3.67 17.50
CA ALA A 92 3.03 2.90 17.32
C ALA A 92 2.89 1.86 18.43
N ASN A 93 1.69 1.74 18.98
CA ASN A 93 1.32 0.70 19.93
C ASN A 93 0.87 -0.58 19.21
N ALA A 94 0.60 -1.63 19.98
CA ALA A 94 -0.02 -2.84 19.45
C ALA A 94 -1.35 -2.49 18.78
N SER A 95 -1.58 -3.06 17.60
CA SER A 95 -2.74 -2.80 16.75
C SER A 95 -2.84 -1.36 16.22
N ASP A 96 -1.82 -0.50 16.34
CA ASP A 96 -1.87 0.79 15.65
C ASP A 96 -1.61 0.61 14.14
N VAL A 97 -2.29 1.40 13.32
CA VAL A 97 -2.01 1.60 11.90
C VAL A 97 -1.46 2.99 11.69
N VAL A 98 -0.23 3.05 11.21
CA VAL A 98 0.43 4.28 10.81
C VAL A 98 0.28 4.46 9.31
N ASN A 99 -0.47 5.45 8.85
CA ASN A 99 -0.41 5.90 7.47
C ASN A 99 0.68 6.97 7.38
N LEU A 100 1.78 6.65 6.69
CA LEU A 100 2.85 7.59 6.38
C LEU A 100 2.66 8.06 4.93
N ILE A 101 2.24 9.31 4.80
CA ILE A 101 1.81 9.88 3.52
C ILE A 101 2.82 10.91 3.07
N ASN A 102 3.23 10.85 1.80
CA ASN A 102 3.94 11.93 1.13
C ASN A 102 2.97 12.68 0.20
N ILE A 103 2.72 13.95 0.47
CA ILE A 103 1.76 14.81 -0.24
C ILE A 103 2.31 16.23 -0.38
N SER A 104 2.32 16.77 -1.59
CA SER A 104 2.87 18.08 -1.94
C SER A 104 4.31 18.29 -1.44
N GLY A 105 5.14 17.24 -1.43
CA GLY A 105 6.49 17.25 -0.89
C GLY A 105 6.60 17.19 0.65
N GLU A 106 5.47 17.20 1.36
CA GLU A 106 5.41 17.11 2.82
C GLU A 106 5.06 15.69 3.29
N GLN A 107 5.49 15.34 4.50
CA GLN A 107 5.17 14.06 5.12
C GLN A 107 4.14 14.24 6.23
N VAL A 108 3.00 13.58 6.06
CA VAL A 108 1.93 13.50 7.05
C VAL A 108 1.94 12.12 7.68
N ILE A 109 1.68 12.06 8.99
CA ILE A 109 1.47 10.81 9.72
C ILE A 109 0.06 10.84 10.31
N LEU A 110 -0.74 9.83 9.96
CA LEU A 110 -2.04 9.57 10.57
C LEU A 110 -1.97 8.22 11.28
N VAL A 111 -2.14 8.22 12.60
CA VAL A 111 -2.19 7.00 13.41
C VAL A 111 -3.64 6.71 13.79
N GLU A 112 -4.07 5.49 13.55
CA GLU A 112 -5.42 4.99 13.85
C GLU A 112 -5.33 3.58 14.45
N GLU A 113 -6.42 3.09 15.03
CA GLU A 113 -6.48 1.71 15.51
C GLU A 113 -6.79 0.75 14.35
N TYR A 114 -6.06 -0.35 14.27
CA TYR A 114 -6.27 -1.41 13.30
C TYR A 114 -7.62 -2.06 13.56
N PHE A 115 -8.43 -2.07 12.52
CA PHE A 115 -9.72 -2.74 12.55
C PHE A 115 -9.74 -3.82 11.48
N GLU A 116 -9.91 -5.07 11.90
CA GLU A 116 -10.12 -6.21 11.01
C GLU A 116 -11.52 -6.78 11.23
N SER A 117 -12.25 -6.98 10.15
CA SER A 117 -13.52 -7.71 10.18
C SER A 117 -13.39 -9.00 9.36
N SER A 118 -13.42 -10.13 10.06
CA SER A 118 -13.39 -11.46 9.40
C SER A 118 -14.77 -11.86 8.86
N HIS A 119 -15.85 -11.19 9.29
CA HIS A 119 -17.23 -11.56 8.99
C HIS A 119 -17.88 -10.73 7.88
N LYS A 120 -17.38 -9.53 7.62
CA LYS A 120 -17.87 -8.61 6.59
C LYS A 120 -16.70 -8.06 5.77
N SER A 121 -17.00 -7.25 4.78
CA SER A 121 -16.00 -6.42 4.13
C SER A 121 -15.82 -5.14 4.93
N LEU A 122 -14.61 -4.58 4.98
CA LEU A 122 -14.36 -3.26 5.57
C LEU A 122 -14.15 -2.23 4.47
N ALA A 123 -14.80 -1.07 4.59
CA ALA A 123 -14.52 0.10 3.77
C ALA A 123 -13.99 1.21 4.68
N THR A 124 -12.87 1.83 4.31
CA THR A 124 -12.29 2.98 5.01
C THR A 124 -12.08 4.12 4.03
N LEU A 125 -12.62 5.29 4.35
CA LEU A 125 -12.38 6.55 3.63
C LEU A 125 -11.33 7.35 4.40
N TYR A 126 -10.27 7.76 3.72
CA TYR A 126 -9.26 8.70 4.20
C TYR A 126 -9.42 10.03 3.50
N ASN A 127 -9.57 11.10 4.26
CA ASN A 127 -9.73 12.45 3.74
C ASN A 127 -8.46 13.27 3.97
N PHE A 128 -7.61 13.36 2.95
CA PHE A 128 -6.45 14.26 2.91
C PHE A 128 -6.73 15.50 2.05
N SER A 129 -7.97 15.96 2.06
CA SER A 129 -8.39 17.23 1.45
C SER A 129 -8.79 18.24 2.53
N GLU A 130 -9.12 19.47 2.11
CA GLU A 130 -9.53 20.55 3.02
C GLU A 130 -11.05 20.56 3.27
N SER A 131 -11.83 19.78 2.51
CA SER A 131 -13.29 19.72 2.62
C SER A 131 -13.74 18.53 3.45
N ASP A 132 -14.90 18.62 4.08
CA ASP A 132 -15.54 17.46 4.71
C ASP A 132 -16.14 16.55 3.63
N LEU A 133 -15.87 15.25 3.72
CA LEU A 133 -16.21 14.30 2.67
C LEU A 133 -16.96 13.09 3.21
N SER A 134 -17.91 12.58 2.43
CA SER A 134 -18.62 11.33 2.71
C SER A 134 -18.48 10.34 1.55
N LEU A 135 -18.59 9.05 1.86
CA LEU A 135 -18.66 7.99 0.84
C LEU A 135 -20.12 7.52 0.74
N ARG A 136 -20.73 7.69 -0.43
CA ARG A 136 -22.14 7.36 -0.67
C ARG A 136 -22.27 6.48 -1.90
N THR A 137 -23.44 5.90 -2.12
CA THR A 137 -23.80 5.38 -3.43
C THR A 137 -23.72 6.51 -4.46
N ILE A 138 -23.33 6.22 -5.70
CA ILE A 138 -23.08 7.24 -6.74
C ILE A 138 -24.30 8.15 -7.00
N ASN A 139 -25.51 7.66 -6.74
CA ASN A 139 -26.76 8.41 -6.82
C ASN A 139 -27.08 9.25 -5.56
N GLY A 140 -26.20 9.29 -4.56
CA GLY A 140 -26.34 10.02 -3.29
C GLY A 140 -27.35 9.43 -2.30
N LYS A 141 -28.11 8.39 -2.65
CA LYS A 141 -29.26 7.95 -1.83
C LYS A 141 -28.88 7.25 -0.53
N HIS A 142 -27.74 6.56 -0.49
CA HIS A 142 -27.31 5.82 0.69
C HIS A 142 -25.90 6.21 1.08
N THR A 143 -25.74 6.64 2.33
CA THR A 143 -24.44 6.93 2.91
C THR A 143 -23.81 5.63 3.42
N LEU A 144 -22.62 5.32 2.90
CA LEU A 144 -21.78 4.25 3.42
C LEU A 144 -20.96 4.79 4.59
N ILE A 145 -20.16 5.83 4.38
CA ILE A 145 -19.36 6.46 5.44
C ILE A 145 -19.85 7.90 5.55
N ASP A 146 -20.23 8.29 6.77
CA ASP A 146 -20.69 9.65 7.07
C ASP A 146 -19.61 10.69 6.77
N SER A 147 -20.00 11.97 6.83
CA SER A 147 -19.07 13.06 6.58
C SER A 147 -17.91 13.00 7.57
N ILE A 148 -16.68 12.98 7.06
CA ILE A 148 -15.44 13.02 7.84
C ILE A 148 -14.67 14.31 7.56
N ASP A 149 -14.16 14.93 8.62
CA ASP A 149 -13.39 16.16 8.52
C ASP A 149 -12.08 15.95 7.74
N SER A 150 -11.47 17.07 7.35
CA SER A 150 -10.10 17.10 6.84
C SER A 150 -9.11 16.37 7.77
N MET A 151 -8.19 15.61 7.17
CA MET A 151 -7.13 14.85 7.83
C MET A 151 -7.63 13.75 8.78
N LYS A 152 -8.83 13.22 8.55
CA LYS A 152 -9.40 12.09 9.30
C LYS A 152 -9.73 10.91 8.40
N SER A 153 -10.02 9.78 9.04
CA SER A 153 -10.58 8.59 8.40
C SER A 153 -11.93 8.21 9.01
N GLY A 154 -12.72 7.46 8.26
CA GLY A 154 -13.95 6.83 8.72
C GLY A 154 -14.08 5.44 8.14
N SER A 155 -14.59 4.50 8.92
CA SER A 155 -14.65 3.08 8.53
C SER A 155 -16.05 2.51 8.73
N ARG A 156 -16.45 1.57 7.88
CA ARG A 156 -17.70 0.82 8.03
C ARG A 156 -17.58 -0.61 7.52
N GLU A 157 -18.16 -1.54 8.28
CA GLU A 157 -18.40 -2.89 7.80
C GLU A 157 -19.56 -2.95 6.80
N ILE A 158 -19.32 -3.59 5.66
CA ILE A 158 -20.26 -3.71 4.55
C ILE A 158 -20.52 -5.21 4.28
N ASN A 159 -21.78 -5.56 4.08
CA ASN A 159 -22.17 -6.90 3.62
C ASN A 159 -21.63 -7.17 2.20
N GLU A 160 -21.62 -8.42 1.77
CA GLU A 160 -21.25 -8.73 0.39
C GLU A 160 -22.25 -8.13 -0.60
N VAL A 161 -21.79 -7.15 -1.37
CA VAL A 161 -22.61 -6.43 -2.33
C VAL A 161 -21.72 -5.81 -3.40
N LYS A 162 -22.26 -5.66 -4.61
CA LYS A 162 -21.68 -4.81 -5.63
C LYS A 162 -22.45 -3.50 -5.67
N VAL A 163 -21.75 -2.38 -5.58
CA VAL A 163 -22.35 -1.05 -5.48
C VAL A 163 -21.48 -0.03 -6.18
N ASP A 164 -22.12 0.92 -6.85
CA ASP A 164 -21.44 2.06 -7.48
C ASP A 164 -21.34 3.19 -6.45
N LEU A 165 -20.14 3.70 -6.24
CA LEU A 165 -19.83 4.64 -5.17
C LEU A 165 -19.34 5.99 -5.70
N GLY A 166 -19.60 7.03 -4.92
CA GLY A 166 -19.11 8.39 -5.15
C GLY A 166 -18.66 9.02 -3.84
N VAL A 167 -17.71 9.96 -3.95
CA VAL A 167 -17.31 10.84 -2.85
C VAL A 167 -18.10 12.14 -2.97
N PHE A 168 -18.66 12.58 -1.85
CA PHE A 168 -19.52 13.76 -1.80
C PHE A 168 -19.00 14.79 -0.81
N GLU A 169 -19.04 16.06 -1.24
CA GLU A 169 -18.89 17.27 -0.41
C GLU A 169 -20.30 17.84 -0.19
N GLY A 170 -20.89 17.57 0.97
CA GLY A 170 -22.33 17.77 1.19
C GLY A 170 -23.18 16.96 0.19
N GLU A 171 -23.95 17.65 -0.65
CA GLU A 171 -24.76 17.03 -1.72
C GLU A 171 -24.07 17.00 -3.09
N LYS A 172 -22.90 17.62 -3.21
CA LYS A 172 -22.16 17.66 -4.47
C LYS A 172 -21.31 16.41 -4.62
N LEU A 173 -21.53 15.66 -5.69
CA LEU A 173 -20.60 14.61 -6.12
C LEU A 173 -19.30 15.26 -6.57
N VAL A 174 -18.19 14.93 -5.90
CA VAL A 174 -16.85 15.49 -6.19
C VAL A 174 -15.93 14.47 -6.86
N SER A 175 -16.20 13.17 -6.71
CA SER A 175 -15.44 12.12 -7.39
C SER A 175 -16.28 10.87 -7.59
N ASP A 176 -16.21 10.28 -8.78
CA ASP A 176 -16.78 8.96 -9.09
C ASP A 176 -15.75 7.88 -8.74
N VAL A 177 -16.11 7.00 -7.81
CA VAL A 177 -15.26 5.86 -7.40
C VAL A 177 -15.47 4.67 -8.32
N GLY A 178 -16.62 4.60 -8.99
CA GLY A 178 -17.02 3.47 -9.81
C GLY A 178 -17.58 2.31 -9.00
N SER A 179 -17.62 1.15 -9.65
CA SER A 179 -18.26 -0.06 -9.13
C SER A 179 -17.34 -0.86 -8.23
N VAL A 180 -17.70 -0.99 -6.96
CA VAL A 180 -16.93 -1.75 -5.96
C VAL A 180 -17.69 -3.02 -5.59
N SER A 181 -16.98 -4.15 -5.62
CA SER A 181 -17.52 -5.46 -5.19
C SER A 181 -16.98 -5.82 -3.81
N PHE A 182 -17.73 -5.48 -2.77
CA PHE A 182 -17.42 -5.84 -1.40
C PHE A 182 -17.59 -7.35 -1.20
N LYS A 183 -16.57 -7.97 -0.61
CA LYS A 183 -16.50 -9.40 -0.31
C LYS A 183 -16.04 -9.59 1.12
N LYS A 184 -16.57 -10.60 1.80
CA LYS A 184 -16.23 -10.90 3.18
C LYS A 184 -14.73 -11.10 3.35
N GLY A 185 -14.18 -10.57 4.44
CA GLY A 185 -12.75 -10.64 4.76
C GLY A 185 -11.87 -9.76 3.86
N ARG A 186 -12.45 -8.92 2.99
CA ARG A 186 -11.69 -7.92 2.23
C ARG A 186 -11.86 -6.55 2.84
N SER A 187 -10.75 -5.84 2.95
CA SER A 187 -10.70 -4.44 3.38
C SER A 187 -10.32 -3.55 2.21
N PHE A 188 -11.01 -2.43 2.06
CA PHE A 188 -10.82 -1.45 0.99
C PHE A 188 -10.51 -0.10 1.59
N SER A 189 -9.54 0.60 1.00
CA SER A 189 -9.22 1.98 1.36
C SER A 189 -9.48 2.90 0.18
N PHE A 190 -10.22 3.97 0.46
CA PHE A 190 -10.51 5.06 -0.46
C PHE A 190 -9.78 6.30 0.04
N VAL A 191 -8.75 6.72 -0.66
CA VAL A 191 -7.89 7.84 -0.25
C VAL A 191 -8.22 9.04 -1.12
N VAL A 192 -8.78 10.09 -0.52
CA VAL A 192 -9.15 11.32 -1.21
C VAL A 192 -8.14 12.42 -0.89
N TYR A 193 -7.69 13.14 -1.93
CA TYR A 193 -6.68 14.19 -1.80
C TYR A 193 -6.86 15.26 -2.88
N SER A 194 -6.32 16.45 -2.65
CA SER A 194 -6.33 17.53 -3.64
C SER A 194 -5.10 17.46 -4.54
N LYS A 195 -5.32 17.59 -5.85
CA LYS A 195 -4.26 17.71 -6.86
C LYS A 195 -4.66 18.77 -7.87
N ASN A 196 -3.83 19.79 -8.03
CA ASN A 196 -4.07 20.93 -8.93
C ASN A 196 -5.47 21.56 -8.74
N GLY A 197 -5.94 21.64 -7.49
CA GLY A 197 -7.25 22.20 -7.14
C GLY A 197 -8.44 21.30 -7.42
N SER A 198 -8.23 20.04 -7.81
CA SER A 198 -9.28 19.03 -8.01
C SER A 198 -9.14 17.90 -7.00
N LEU A 199 -10.27 17.40 -6.48
CA LEU A 199 -10.28 16.20 -5.63
C LEU A 199 -10.07 14.94 -6.47
N ASN A 200 -9.16 14.10 -6.02
CA ASN A 200 -8.79 12.83 -6.64
C ASN A 200 -8.97 11.71 -5.62
N ILE A 201 -9.26 10.51 -6.11
CA ILE A 201 -9.40 9.33 -5.27
C ILE A 201 -8.46 8.22 -5.71
N LEU A 202 -7.84 7.56 -4.75
CA LEU A 202 -7.17 6.26 -4.93
C LEU A 202 -7.99 5.19 -4.24
N GLN A 203 -8.22 4.09 -4.93
CA GLN A 203 -8.81 2.90 -4.35
C GLN A 203 -7.74 1.83 -4.21
N ALA A 204 -7.62 1.25 -3.01
CA ALA A 204 -6.74 0.13 -2.75
C ALA A 204 -7.52 -1.02 -2.11
N VAL A 205 -7.25 -2.24 -2.57
CA VAL A 205 -7.57 -3.45 -1.81
C VAL A 205 -6.44 -3.65 -0.83
N ASN A 206 -6.75 -3.82 0.45
CA ASN A 206 -5.74 -3.91 1.49
C ASN A 206 -5.08 -5.29 1.45
N THR A 207 -3.75 -5.27 1.35
CA THR A 207 -2.87 -6.44 1.44
C THR A 207 -1.88 -6.21 2.57
N VAL A 208 -1.31 -7.29 3.08
CA VAL A 208 -0.23 -7.25 4.08
C VAL A 208 1.03 -7.78 3.42
N ASP A 209 2.10 -6.99 3.48
CA ASP A 209 3.42 -7.29 2.98
C ASP A 209 4.34 -7.67 4.15
N SER A 210 5.28 -8.60 3.91
CA SER A 210 6.27 -9.00 4.91
C SER A 210 7.40 -7.97 5.04
N ILE A 211 8.00 -7.91 6.24
CA ILE A 211 9.28 -7.22 6.44
C ILE A 211 10.47 -7.96 5.84
N GLU A 212 10.32 -9.26 5.58
CA GLU A 212 11.34 -10.13 4.96
C GLU A 212 11.56 -9.84 3.47
#